data_AF-A0AAQ0J612-F1
#
_entry.id   AF-A0AAQ0J612-F1
#
_cell.length_a   1.000
_cell.length_b   1.000
_cell.length_c   1.000
_cell.angle_alpha   90.00
_cell.angle_beta   90.00
_cell.angle_gamma   90.00
#
_symmetry.space_group_name_H-M   'P 1'
#
loop_
_entity.id
_entity.type
_entity.pdbx_description
1 polymer ?
#
loop_
_entity_poly.entity_id
_entity_poly.type
_entity_poly.pdbx_seq_one_letter_code
_entity_poly.pdbx_strand_id
1 'polypeptide(L)'
;MCNPNFWSSLLNHCPDLDIYTDWSQKAETASAPSGIQPIQQESHQSPPSTLNPEAKEFIPSFLRNPPQNRTPEASLQCQRERFSKLEIPKPLSSSVEEAAATANPVVRPKHYKNPLRVAESTSLCSLRTLNVRPKKTLEPTPPDLIQILAKECGHNLTEEICNAIRSAKSNIRIKIYNLSSEAILQALAQKASEEVSVWIHYQVIKNHEKFNFDKNPLVSLYPNTKTHTNLQHKKEIIIDEKMAILGTANFTQGALVGDVNCLIKVLSPQLCYLMKQNRSGDCLIGRRHCRYLSLYRSGPDAVPEIIQHIDKAKHTIRLAMFILSQQDIIRALDRAHRRGVKVEIIVDTHQRKTTFDMLKNLHSDIKIFEGTSCGRVHCKMCIIDSTLIVGSANWSKKGFLHNTENLFIIPQLSSQELALLSRIWDQTLAHSEPITPENVTIKRSLASLRPLHLPTSFSDTED
;
A
#
# COMPACT_ATOMS: atom_id res chain seq x y z
N MET A 1 5.08 18.40 37.26
CA MET A 1 5.61 19.01 36.02
C MET A 1 6.55 18.00 35.39
N CYS A 2 6.21 17.42 34.23
CA CYS A 2 7.06 16.41 33.58
C CYS A 2 8.15 17.10 32.74
N ASN A 3 9.39 16.62 32.86
CA ASN A 3 10.55 17.09 32.12
C ASN A 3 10.29 17.00 30.59
N PRO A 4 10.36 18.11 29.83
CA PRO A 4 10.13 18.12 28.38
C PRO A 4 11.06 17.18 27.59
N ASN A 5 12.24 16.86 28.14
CA ASN A 5 13.26 16.06 27.47
C ASN A 5 13.09 14.55 27.70
N PHE A 6 12.16 14.15 28.59
CA PHE A 6 11.94 12.74 28.90
C PHE A 6 11.49 11.94 27.67
N TRP A 7 10.57 12.49 26.88
CA TRP A 7 10.01 11.79 25.71
C TRP A 7 10.98 11.72 24.53
N SER A 8 11.76 12.78 24.29
CA SER A 8 12.81 12.77 23.28
C SER A 8 13.91 11.75 23.62
N SER A 9 14.26 11.62 24.91
CA SER A 9 15.19 10.59 25.38
C SER A 9 14.62 9.18 25.22
N LEU A 10 13.36 8.96 25.59
CA LEU A 10 12.70 7.66 25.50
C LEU A 10 12.57 7.15 24.06
N LEU A 11 12.22 8.01 23.10
CA LEU A 11 12.14 7.66 21.68
C LEU A 11 13.52 7.40 21.04
N ASN A 12 14.57 8.03 21.56
CA ASN A 12 15.94 7.78 21.12
C ASN A 12 16.48 6.43 21.65
N HIS A 13 16.14 6.06 22.89
CA HIS A 13 16.65 4.84 23.54
C HIS A 13 15.76 3.60 23.36
N CYS A 14 14.50 3.75 22.95
CA CYS A 14 13.57 2.63 22.70
C CYS A 14 12.78 2.84 21.39
N PRO A 15 13.41 2.65 20.21
CA PRO A 15 12.76 2.88 18.91
C PRO A 15 11.64 1.89 18.56
N ASP A 16 11.56 0.77 19.28
CA ASP A 16 10.47 -0.21 19.20
C ASP A 16 9.35 0.04 20.23
N LEU A 17 9.42 1.13 21.01
CA LEU A 17 8.37 1.47 21.97
C LEU A 17 7.14 2.01 21.22
N ASP A 18 6.23 1.10 20.90
CA ASP A 18 4.91 1.43 20.40
C ASP A 18 4.06 1.98 21.57
N ILE A 19 3.92 3.30 21.65
CA ILE A 19 3.11 4.04 22.64
C ILE A 19 1.59 3.82 22.49
N TYR A 20 1.17 2.63 22.04
CA TYR A 20 -0.22 2.26 21.75
C TYR A 20 -0.92 1.47 22.85
N THR A 21 -0.42 1.49 24.09
CA THR A 21 -1.28 1.15 25.22
C THR A 21 -2.32 2.25 25.38
N ASP A 22 -3.56 1.94 25.02
CA ASP A 22 -4.73 2.70 25.45
C ASP A 22 -4.80 2.60 26.99
N TRP A 23 -4.46 3.69 27.67
CA TRP A 23 -4.49 3.76 29.14
C TRP A 23 -5.92 3.93 29.70
N SER A 24 -6.97 3.77 28.88
CA SER A 24 -8.36 3.84 29.33
C SER A 24 -8.85 2.61 30.11
N GLN A 25 -8.03 1.57 30.32
CA GLN A 25 -8.44 0.34 31.04
C GLN A 25 -7.73 0.07 32.38
N LYS A 26 -7.04 1.05 32.98
CA LYS A 26 -6.56 0.93 34.37
C LYS A 26 -7.27 1.93 35.29
N ALA A 27 -8.56 1.69 35.51
CA ALA A 27 -9.31 2.30 36.58
C ALA A 27 -10.26 1.28 37.22
N GLU A 28 -9.75 0.09 37.56
CA GLU A 28 -10.42 -0.81 38.50
C GLU A 28 -9.32 -1.52 39.30
N THR A 29 -9.57 -1.64 40.61
CA THR A 29 -8.65 -2.08 41.69
C THR A 29 -7.63 -1.04 42.19
N ALA A 30 -8.13 0.01 42.84
CA ALA A 30 -7.45 0.62 43.97
C ALA A 30 -8.50 0.95 45.03
N SER A 31 -8.54 0.16 46.10
CA SER A 31 -9.30 0.46 47.32
C SER A 31 -8.77 1.76 47.94
N ALA A 32 -9.59 2.81 47.94
CA ALA A 32 -9.33 4.04 48.70
C ALA A 32 -10.18 4.04 49.98
N PRO A 33 -9.65 4.56 51.10
CA PRO A 33 -10.26 4.44 52.42
C PRO A 33 -11.46 5.37 52.59
N SER A 34 -12.32 4.97 53.52
CA SER A 34 -13.54 5.62 53.97
C SER A 34 -13.38 7.10 54.30
N GLY A 35 -14.31 7.92 53.78
CA GLY A 35 -14.64 9.23 54.33
C GLY A 35 -14.69 10.33 53.28
N ILE A 36 -15.86 10.53 52.66
CA ILE A 36 -16.46 11.81 52.25
C ILE A 36 -17.90 11.49 51.83
N GLN A 37 -18.87 12.22 52.40
CA GLN A 37 -20.31 12.06 52.15
C GLN A 37 -20.73 12.54 50.76
N PRO A 38 -21.82 11.99 50.17
CA PRO A 38 -22.24 12.33 48.82
C PRO A 38 -23.00 13.67 48.76
N ILE A 39 -22.60 14.53 47.82
CA ILE A 39 -23.32 15.74 47.42
C ILE A 39 -24.38 15.35 46.36
N GLN A 40 -25.58 15.91 46.51
CA GLN A 40 -26.77 15.66 45.70
C GLN A 40 -26.57 15.93 44.20
N GLN A 41 -27.11 15.05 43.36
CA GLN A 41 -27.26 15.26 41.91
C GLN A 41 -28.43 16.21 41.65
N GLU A 42 -28.14 17.42 41.15
CA GLU A 42 -29.13 18.23 40.42
C GLU A 42 -29.05 17.94 38.91
N SER A 43 -30.21 17.66 38.34
CA SER A 43 -30.44 17.42 36.92
C SER A 43 -30.39 18.73 36.13
N HIS A 44 -29.36 18.94 35.31
CA HIS A 44 -29.36 20.00 34.30
C HIS A 44 -29.61 19.41 32.90
N GLN A 45 -30.83 19.64 32.40
CA GLN A 45 -31.16 19.53 30.98
C GLN A 45 -30.40 20.64 30.21
N SER A 46 -29.69 20.28 29.15
CA SER A 46 -29.08 21.24 28.23
C SER A 46 -30.14 21.79 27.25
N PRO A 47 -30.15 23.10 26.91
CA PRO A 47 -31.08 23.65 25.94
C PRO A 47 -30.69 23.29 24.49
N PRO A 48 -31.64 23.24 23.54
CA PRO A 48 -31.34 22.92 22.15
C PRO A 48 -30.59 24.05 21.44
N SER A 49 -29.71 23.64 20.53
CA SER A 49 -28.85 24.50 19.69
C SER A 49 -29.67 25.48 18.84
N THR A 50 -29.43 26.78 19.00
CA THR A 50 -29.93 27.84 18.11
C THR A 50 -28.89 28.13 17.02
N LEU A 51 -28.89 27.35 15.94
CA LEU A 51 -28.16 27.70 14.71
C LEU A 51 -29.14 28.28 13.70
N ASN A 52 -28.90 29.54 13.30
CA ASN A 52 -29.67 30.25 12.29
C ASN A 52 -29.35 29.68 10.89
N PRO A 53 -30.32 29.11 10.17
CA PRO A 53 -30.10 28.48 8.87
C PRO A 53 -29.83 29.46 7.71
N GLU A 54 -29.87 30.78 7.93
CA GLU A 54 -29.62 31.80 6.89
C GLU A 54 -28.31 32.58 7.04
N ALA A 55 -27.37 32.13 7.87
CA ALA A 55 -26.07 32.78 7.99
C ALA A 55 -25.21 32.57 6.72
N LYS A 56 -24.87 33.67 6.01
CA LYS A 56 -23.97 33.66 4.85
C LYS A 56 -22.58 33.12 5.24
N GLU A 57 -22.07 32.15 4.46
CA GLU A 57 -20.79 31.47 4.68
C GLU A 57 -19.61 32.44 4.92
N PHE A 58 -18.84 32.15 5.96
CA PHE A 58 -17.59 32.83 6.27
C PHE A 58 -16.49 32.36 5.31
N ILE A 59 -16.04 33.24 4.42
CA ILE A 59 -14.88 33.01 3.53
C ILE A 59 -13.62 33.63 4.17
N PRO A 60 -12.58 32.86 4.49
CA PRO A 60 -11.33 33.38 5.05
C PRO A 60 -10.60 34.37 4.12
N SER A 61 -9.96 35.38 4.70
CA SER A 61 -9.40 36.57 4.02
C SER A 61 -8.27 36.29 3.02
N PHE A 62 -7.64 35.11 3.02
CA PHE A 62 -6.57 34.75 2.09
C PHE A 62 -7.07 34.32 0.70
N LEU A 63 -8.39 34.23 0.49
CA LEU A 63 -9.01 34.00 -0.83
C LEU A 63 -9.41 35.30 -1.56
N ARG A 64 -9.17 36.48 -0.98
CA ARG A 64 -9.41 37.77 -1.63
C ARG A 64 -8.11 38.33 -2.21
N ASN A 65 -8.00 38.26 -3.54
CA ASN A 65 -7.11 39.02 -4.44
C ASN A 65 -5.86 38.29 -4.99
N PRO A 66 -5.78 38.04 -6.30
CA PRO A 66 -4.51 37.97 -7.03
C PRO A 66 -4.03 39.38 -7.44
N PRO A 67 -2.72 39.60 -7.65
CA PRO A 67 -2.18 40.91 -7.99
C PRO A 67 -2.62 41.37 -9.40
N GLN A 68 -3.09 42.62 -9.47
CA GLN A 68 -3.40 43.34 -10.70
C GLN A 68 -2.11 43.77 -11.40
N ASN A 69 -2.01 43.54 -12.71
CA ASN A 69 -1.31 44.45 -13.62
C ASN A 69 -1.81 44.33 -15.08
N ARG A 70 -2.61 45.35 -15.44
CA ARG A 70 -2.76 46.07 -16.72
C ARG A 70 -2.66 45.31 -18.05
N THR A 71 -3.81 45.22 -18.73
CA THR A 71 -3.98 45.18 -20.20
C THR A 71 -3.77 46.57 -20.83
N PRO A 72 -3.67 46.67 -22.17
CA PRO A 72 -4.89 46.90 -22.95
C PRO A 72 -5.04 46.01 -24.21
N GLU A 73 -6.28 45.53 -24.36
CA GLU A 73 -7.10 45.32 -25.55
C GLU A 73 -6.46 45.15 -26.95
N ALA A 74 -6.82 44.04 -27.60
CA ALA A 74 -7.27 44.05 -29.00
C ALA A 74 -8.28 42.91 -29.23
N SER A 75 -9.42 43.28 -29.78
CA SER A 75 -10.53 42.45 -30.25
C SER A 75 -10.15 41.64 -31.49
N LEU A 76 -10.73 40.45 -31.66
CA LEU A 76 -11.00 39.90 -33.00
C LEU A 76 -12.08 38.82 -32.95
N GLN A 77 -13.22 39.22 -33.49
CA GLN A 77 -14.36 38.42 -33.88
C GLN A 77 -14.12 37.94 -35.32
N CYS A 78 -14.59 36.72 -35.64
CA CYS A 78 -14.98 36.24 -36.98
C CYS A 78 -13.89 35.84 -37.99
N GLN A 79 -13.71 34.52 -38.21
CA GLN A 79 -13.68 33.82 -39.53
C GLN A 79 -14.09 32.35 -39.29
N ARG A 80 -15.33 31.94 -39.57
CA ARG A 80 -15.85 31.33 -40.82
C ARG A 80 -15.20 30.00 -41.24
N GLU A 81 -15.99 28.93 -41.00
CA GLU A 81 -16.45 27.92 -41.97
C GLU A 81 -15.50 26.91 -42.65
N ARG A 82 -16.08 25.70 -42.82
CA ARG A 82 -15.67 24.50 -43.58
C ARG A 82 -14.79 23.55 -42.74
N PHE A 83 -15.22 22.34 -42.36
CA PHE A 83 -15.88 21.31 -43.17
C PHE A 83 -16.89 20.50 -42.34
N SER A 84 -18.15 20.49 -42.78
CA SER A 84 -19.13 19.44 -42.49
C SER A 84 -19.54 18.83 -43.83
N LYS A 85 -19.45 17.49 -43.94
CA LYS A 85 -20.24 16.61 -44.81
C LYS A 85 -19.64 15.21 -44.74
N LEU A 86 -20.35 14.30 -44.10
CA LEU A 86 -20.74 13.01 -44.68
C LEU A 86 -21.68 12.29 -43.70
N GLU A 87 -22.92 12.17 -44.16
CA GLU A 87 -24.07 11.60 -43.46
C GLU A 87 -24.03 10.07 -43.44
N ILE A 88 -24.69 9.55 -42.40
CA ILE A 88 -25.04 8.16 -42.13
C ILE A 88 -26.19 7.73 -43.05
N PRO A 89 -26.25 6.45 -43.46
CA PRO A 89 -27.56 5.83 -43.64
C PRO A 89 -27.71 4.44 -42.98
N LYS A 90 -28.83 4.29 -42.29
CA LYS A 90 -29.63 3.07 -42.04
C LYS A 90 -31.11 3.51 -42.17
N PRO A 91 -32.12 2.63 -42.37
CA PRO A 91 -32.13 1.17 -42.21
C PRO A 91 -32.87 0.42 -43.35
N LEU A 92 -32.90 -0.92 -43.31
CA LEU A 92 -34.02 -1.69 -43.84
C LEU A 92 -34.15 -3.04 -43.13
N SER A 93 -35.40 -3.38 -42.85
CA SER A 93 -35.95 -4.55 -42.17
C SER A 93 -36.23 -5.71 -43.12
N SER A 94 -36.08 -6.95 -42.66
CA SER A 94 -37.08 -8.02 -42.87
C SER A 94 -36.72 -9.29 -42.08
N SER A 95 -37.77 -9.95 -41.64
CA SER A 95 -37.87 -11.09 -40.73
C SER A 95 -37.82 -12.47 -41.42
N VAL A 96 -37.23 -13.44 -40.70
CA VAL A 96 -37.63 -14.87 -40.50
C VAL A 96 -37.67 -15.82 -41.72
N GLU A 97 -36.85 -16.89 -41.71
CA GLU A 97 -37.28 -18.30 -41.60
C GLU A 97 -36.10 -19.31 -41.51
N GLU A 98 -36.33 -20.34 -40.69
CA GLU A 98 -35.74 -21.68 -40.52
C GLU A 98 -34.75 -22.29 -41.54
N ALA A 99 -33.73 -23.01 -41.03
CA ALA A 99 -33.57 -24.46 -41.27
C ALA A 99 -32.31 -25.03 -40.59
N ALA A 100 -32.47 -26.19 -39.95
CA ALA A 100 -31.43 -27.03 -39.38
C ALA A 100 -30.73 -27.90 -40.45
N ALA A 101 -29.43 -28.19 -40.28
CA ALA A 101 -28.84 -29.46 -40.71
C ALA A 101 -27.43 -29.70 -40.12
N THR A 102 -27.28 -30.93 -39.63
CA THR A 102 -26.12 -31.62 -39.07
C THR A 102 -25.02 -31.96 -40.10
N ALA A 103 -23.76 -32.03 -39.68
CA ALA A 103 -22.74 -32.82 -40.38
C ALA A 103 -21.77 -33.51 -39.39
N ASN A 104 -21.74 -34.84 -39.46
CA ASN A 104 -20.85 -35.76 -38.73
C ASN A 104 -19.45 -35.88 -39.39
N PRO A 105 -18.42 -36.31 -38.65
CA PRO A 105 -17.04 -36.41 -39.13
C PRO A 105 -16.75 -37.73 -39.88
N VAL A 106 -15.90 -37.66 -40.90
CA VAL A 106 -15.42 -38.84 -41.64
C VAL A 106 -14.09 -39.33 -41.03
N VAL A 107 -14.11 -40.56 -40.53
CA VAL A 107 -12.94 -41.37 -40.11
C VAL A 107 -12.77 -42.50 -41.11
N ARG A 108 -11.54 -42.75 -41.62
CA ARG A 108 -11.10 -44.03 -42.23
C ARG A 108 -9.56 -44.23 -42.08
N PRO A 109 -9.04 -45.47 -42.12
CA PRO A 109 -8.28 -46.06 -41.00
C PRO A 109 -6.76 -46.28 -41.22
N LYS A 110 -6.11 -46.69 -40.13
CA LYS A 110 -4.71 -47.10 -39.95
C LYS A 110 -4.30 -48.34 -40.77
N HIS A 111 -3.04 -48.39 -41.21
CA HIS A 111 -2.30 -49.65 -41.38
C HIS A 111 -0.90 -49.58 -40.74
N TYR A 112 -0.67 -50.50 -39.80
CA TYR A 112 0.62 -50.83 -39.19
C TYR A 112 1.29 -51.95 -39.99
N LYS A 113 2.60 -51.83 -40.25
CA LYS A 113 3.53 -52.97 -40.29
C LYS A 113 4.91 -52.55 -39.77
N ASN A 114 5.25 -53.05 -38.59
CA ASN A 114 6.64 -53.19 -38.11
C ASN A 114 7.22 -54.49 -38.67
N PRO A 115 8.54 -54.57 -38.85
CA PRO A 115 9.26 -55.61 -38.12
C PRO A 115 10.54 -55.11 -37.46
N LEU A 116 10.82 -55.70 -36.29
CA LEU A 116 12.03 -55.56 -35.49
C LEU A 116 13.25 -56.21 -36.17
N ARG A 117 14.43 -55.58 -36.07
CA ARG A 117 15.69 -56.26 -35.71
C ARG A 117 16.80 -55.27 -35.33
N VAL A 118 17.52 -55.64 -34.27
CA VAL A 118 18.61 -54.93 -33.58
C VAL A 118 19.94 -55.19 -34.30
N ALA A 119 20.79 -54.18 -34.43
CA ALA A 119 22.26 -54.31 -34.48
C ALA A 119 22.93 -52.97 -34.14
N GLU A 120 24.00 -53.04 -33.35
CA GLU A 120 24.75 -51.95 -32.73
C GLU A 120 25.74 -51.22 -33.66
N SER A 121 26.03 -49.97 -33.28
CA SER A 121 27.34 -49.28 -33.36
C SER A 121 28.10 -49.21 -34.70
N THR A 122 28.21 -48.01 -35.28
CA THR A 122 29.45 -47.19 -35.27
C THR A 122 29.32 -45.93 -36.14
N SER A 123 29.67 -44.79 -35.54
CA SER A 123 30.31 -43.58 -36.09
C SER A 123 30.46 -43.45 -37.63
N LEU A 124 29.93 -42.36 -38.20
CA LEU A 124 30.76 -41.30 -38.81
C LEU A 124 29.95 -40.06 -39.19
N CYS A 125 30.54 -38.92 -38.86
CA CYS A 125 30.04 -37.56 -38.95
C CYS A 125 29.75 -37.13 -40.41
N SER A 126 28.56 -36.58 -40.67
CA SER A 126 28.32 -35.73 -41.84
C SER A 126 27.82 -34.36 -41.39
N LEU A 127 28.62 -33.33 -41.68
CA LEU A 127 28.34 -31.93 -41.42
C LEU A 127 27.10 -31.49 -42.23
N ARG A 128 25.94 -31.45 -41.57
CA ARG A 128 24.81 -30.61 -42.03
C ARG A 128 24.98 -29.24 -41.39
N THR A 129 25.33 -28.24 -42.20
CA THR A 129 25.24 -26.83 -41.83
C THR A 129 23.80 -26.50 -41.45
N LEU A 130 23.56 -26.37 -40.15
CA LEU A 130 22.33 -25.79 -39.61
C LEU A 130 22.34 -24.30 -39.95
N ASN A 131 21.47 -23.88 -40.85
CA ASN A 131 21.13 -22.47 -41.02
C ASN A 131 20.46 -21.99 -39.73
N VAL A 132 21.27 -21.48 -38.80
CA VAL A 132 20.81 -20.76 -37.62
C VAL A 132 20.20 -19.46 -38.11
N ARG A 133 18.86 -19.39 -38.10
CA ARG A 133 18.16 -18.11 -38.30
C ARG A 133 18.66 -17.13 -37.24
N PRO A 134 19.03 -15.90 -37.60
CA PRO A 134 19.44 -14.91 -36.62
C PRO A 134 18.31 -14.75 -35.59
N LYS A 135 18.69 -14.85 -34.32
CA LYS A 135 17.81 -14.65 -33.16
C LYS A 135 17.12 -13.31 -33.39
N LYS A 136 15.80 -13.33 -33.60
CA LYS A 136 14.98 -12.13 -33.68
C LYS A 136 15.24 -11.37 -32.37
N THR A 137 15.94 -10.25 -32.44
CA THR A 137 16.12 -9.35 -31.30
C THR A 137 14.70 -8.95 -30.89
N LEU A 138 14.20 -9.52 -29.80
CA LEU A 138 12.95 -9.06 -29.24
C LEU A 138 13.17 -7.60 -28.87
N GLU A 139 12.41 -6.71 -29.51
CA GLU A 139 12.19 -5.35 -29.02
C GLU A 139 12.00 -5.43 -27.50
N PRO A 140 12.74 -4.63 -26.70
CA PRO A 140 12.59 -4.68 -25.26
C PRO A 140 11.14 -4.40 -24.91
N THR A 141 10.52 -5.33 -24.18
CA THR A 141 9.15 -5.17 -23.69
C THR A 141 9.04 -3.82 -22.99
N PRO A 142 8.05 -2.97 -23.31
CA PRO A 142 7.91 -1.69 -22.63
C PRO A 142 7.85 -1.93 -21.11
N PRO A 143 8.49 -1.08 -20.31
CA PRO A 143 8.62 -1.31 -18.88
C PRO A 143 7.24 -1.38 -18.22
N ASP A 144 7.06 -2.34 -17.32
CA ASP A 144 5.83 -2.49 -16.55
C ASP A 144 5.53 -1.20 -15.78
N LEU A 145 4.37 -0.60 -16.07
CA LEU A 145 3.95 0.68 -15.49
C LEU A 145 3.61 0.58 -14.00
N ILE A 146 3.24 -0.62 -13.52
CA ILE A 146 3.02 -0.94 -12.11
C ILE A 146 3.76 -2.23 -11.81
N GLN A 147 4.59 -2.21 -10.77
CA GLN A 147 5.35 -3.36 -10.27
C GLN A 147 5.04 -3.55 -8.80
N ILE A 148 4.72 -4.78 -8.41
CA ILE A 148 4.48 -5.19 -7.02
C ILE A 148 5.79 -5.76 -6.48
N LEU A 149 6.31 -5.16 -5.42
CA LEU A 149 7.59 -5.49 -4.83
C LEU A 149 7.38 -6.01 -3.41
N ALA A 150 7.80 -7.25 -3.18
CA ALA A 150 7.72 -7.92 -1.89
C ALA A 150 8.82 -8.97 -1.75
N LYS A 151 9.35 -9.19 -0.55
CA LYS A 151 10.40 -10.19 -0.30
C LYS A 151 9.91 -11.60 -0.62
N GLU A 152 8.63 -11.85 -0.38
CA GLU A 152 7.95 -13.12 -0.65
C GLU A 152 7.95 -13.47 -2.15
N CYS A 153 8.11 -12.45 -3.00
CA CYS A 153 8.25 -12.60 -4.44
C CYS A 153 9.70 -12.64 -4.92
N GLY A 154 10.68 -12.67 -4.01
CA GLY A 154 12.12 -12.71 -4.32
C GLY A 154 12.78 -11.35 -4.52
N HIS A 155 12.08 -10.25 -4.23
CA HIS A 155 12.67 -8.91 -4.34
C HIS A 155 13.54 -8.56 -3.13
N ASN A 156 14.68 -7.95 -3.38
CA ASN A 156 15.43 -7.22 -2.36
C ASN A 156 14.90 -5.78 -2.31
N LEU A 157 14.02 -5.48 -1.35
CA LEU A 157 13.34 -4.18 -1.27
C LEU A 157 14.31 -3.01 -1.10
N THR A 158 15.39 -3.20 -0.33
CA THR A 158 16.44 -2.19 -0.16
C THR A 158 17.07 -1.87 -1.52
N GLU A 159 17.44 -2.89 -2.28
CA GLU A 159 18.07 -2.72 -3.59
C GLU A 159 17.12 -2.14 -4.65
N GLU A 160 15.83 -2.49 -4.62
CA GLU A 160 14.82 -1.85 -5.48
C GLU A 160 14.71 -0.33 -5.24
N ILE A 161 14.73 0.08 -3.97
CA ILE A 161 14.71 1.50 -3.59
C ILE A 161 16.02 2.18 -3.99
N CYS A 162 17.18 1.57 -3.71
CA CYS A 162 18.49 2.09 -4.08
C CYS A 162 18.64 2.23 -5.61
N ASN A 163 18.15 1.28 -6.40
CA ASN A 163 18.14 1.36 -7.86
C ASN A 163 17.27 2.53 -8.36
N ALA A 164 16.10 2.73 -7.76
CA ALA A 164 15.25 3.88 -8.10
C ALA A 164 15.96 5.20 -7.79
N ILE A 165 16.59 5.32 -6.62
CA ILE A 165 17.39 6.50 -6.25
C ILE A 165 18.54 6.72 -7.23
N ARG A 166 19.33 5.69 -7.53
CA ARG A 166 20.45 5.77 -8.49
C ARG A 166 20.01 6.19 -9.90
N SER A 167 18.77 5.87 -10.28
CA SER A 167 18.21 6.29 -11.57
C SER A 167 17.90 7.79 -11.67
N ALA A 168 17.79 8.50 -10.55
CA ALA A 168 17.40 9.91 -10.50
C ALA A 168 18.38 10.80 -11.27
N LYS A 169 17.82 11.78 -11.99
CA LYS A 169 18.57 12.75 -12.80
C LYS A 169 18.41 14.19 -12.34
N SER A 170 17.36 14.51 -11.60
CA SER A 170 17.01 15.89 -11.26
C SER A 170 16.57 16.06 -9.81
N ASN A 171 15.61 15.25 -9.35
CA ASN A 171 15.06 15.41 -8.01
C ASN A 171 14.54 14.10 -7.42
N ILE A 172 14.69 13.99 -6.10
CA ILE A 172 14.18 12.92 -5.26
C ILE A 172 13.35 13.55 -4.16
N ARG A 173 12.13 13.06 -3.96
CA ARG A 173 11.24 13.53 -2.89
C ARG A 173 10.73 12.38 -2.04
N ILE A 174 10.97 12.43 -0.74
CA ILE A 174 10.60 11.38 0.21
C ILE A 174 9.63 11.92 1.25
N LYS A 175 8.58 11.16 1.55
CA LYS A 175 7.73 11.31 2.73
C LYS A 175 7.72 9.98 3.48
N ILE A 176 8.35 9.93 4.65
CA ILE A 176 8.64 8.68 5.33
C ILE A 176 8.40 8.78 6.84
N TYR A 177 7.86 7.73 7.46
CA TYR A 177 7.83 7.66 8.92
C TYR A 177 9.25 7.50 9.48
N ASN A 178 9.90 6.40 9.15
CA ASN A 178 11.23 6.08 9.66
C ASN A 178 12.18 5.75 8.50
N LEU A 179 13.31 6.46 8.46
CA LEU A 179 14.42 6.23 7.54
C LEU A 179 15.72 6.03 8.34
N SER A 180 16.29 4.84 8.27
CA SER A 180 17.56 4.50 8.93
C SER A 180 18.42 3.50 8.16
N SER A 181 17.97 3.04 6.98
CA SER A 181 18.76 2.15 6.13
C SER A 181 19.99 2.88 5.62
N GLU A 182 21.18 2.42 6.02
CA GLU A 182 22.45 3.02 5.58
C GLU A 182 22.63 2.96 4.07
N ALA A 183 22.23 1.86 3.42
CA ALA A 183 22.29 1.73 1.97
C ALA A 183 21.44 2.80 1.25
N ILE A 184 20.22 3.08 1.76
CA ILE A 184 19.35 4.11 1.20
C ILE A 184 19.93 5.50 1.46
N LEU A 185 20.41 5.78 2.68
CA LEU A 185 21.03 7.06 3.03
C LEU A 185 22.28 7.33 2.18
N GLN A 186 23.12 6.32 1.97
CA GLN A 186 24.30 6.39 1.12
C GLN A 186 23.92 6.69 -0.34
N ALA A 187 22.91 6.00 -0.89
CA ALA A 187 22.46 6.24 -2.25
C ALA A 187 21.93 7.67 -2.44
N LEU A 188 21.20 8.20 -1.45
CA LEU A 188 20.74 9.60 -1.45
C LEU A 188 21.90 10.59 -1.38
N ALA A 189 22.88 10.33 -0.50
CA ALA A 189 24.08 11.15 -0.37
C ALA A 189 24.86 11.22 -1.68
N GLN A 190 25.06 10.06 -2.32
CA GLN A 190 25.72 9.96 -3.61
C GLN A 190 24.98 10.77 -4.66
N LYS A 191 23.65 10.62 -4.75
CA LYS A 191 22.86 11.39 -5.72
C LYS A 191 22.94 12.90 -5.47
N ALA A 192 22.94 13.33 -4.22
CA ALA A 192 23.14 14.74 -3.90
C ALA A 192 24.53 15.25 -4.32
N SER A 193 25.58 14.43 -4.22
CA SER A 193 26.92 14.78 -4.75
C SER A 193 27.00 14.81 -6.28
N GLU A 194 26.02 14.20 -6.95
CA GLU A 194 25.84 14.22 -8.40
C GLU A 194 24.83 15.31 -8.84
N GLU A 195 24.69 16.39 -8.06
CA GLU A 195 23.83 17.56 -8.34
C GLU A 195 22.32 17.25 -8.41
N VAL A 196 21.86 16.13 -7.83
CA VAL A 196 20.43 15.82 -7.72
C VAL A 196 19.85 16.38 -6.43
N SER A 197 18.77 17.16 -6.52
CA SER A 197 18.09 17.71 -5.34
C SER A 197 17.37 16.60 -4.56
N VAL A 198 17.58 16.55 -3.25
CA VAL A 198 16.97 15.57 -2.35
C VAL A 198 16.12 16.29 -1.31
N TRP A 199 14.83 16.01 -1.29
CA TRP A 199 13.88 16.60 -0.34
C TRP A 199 13.26 15.49 0.52
N ILE A 200 13.40 15.57 1.84
CA ILE A 200 12.95 14.52 2.77
C ILE A 200 12.06 15.13 3.85
N HIS A 201 10.79 14.74 3.87
CA HIS A 201 9.89 15.00 4.99
C HIS A 201 9.71 13.72 5.80
N TYR A 202 10.14 13.75 7.05
CA TYR A 202 10.25 12.54 7.86
C TYR A 202 9.64 12.70 9.25
N GLN A 203 9.23 11.60 9.88
CA GLN A 203 8.95 11.59 11.33
C GLN A 203 10.24 11.33 12.14
N VAL A 204 11.02 10.32 11.73
CA VAL A 204 12.30 9.93 12.31
C VAL A 204 13.29 9.63 11.19
N ILE A 205 14.47 10.21 11.29
CA ILE A 205 15.63 9.83 10.49
C ILE A 205 16.79 9.55 11.47
N LYS A 206 17.55 8.48 11.22
CA LYS A 206 18.73 8.13 12.01
C LYS A 206 19.95 8.02 11.10
N ASN A 207 21.14 8.26 11.64
CA ASN A 207 22.43 8.11 10.96
C ASN A 207 22.68 9.06 9.77
N HIS A 208 21.78 10.01 9.50
CA HIS A 208 21.92 10.96 8.39
C HIS A 208 23.14 11.89 8.51
N GLU A 209 23.56 12.18 9.74
CA GLU A 209 24.74 12.97 10.07
C GLU A 209 26.03 12.34 9.55
N LYS A 210 26.11 11.00 9.52
CA LYS A 210 27.24 10.25 8.94
C LYS A 210 27.40 10.52 7.44
N PHE A 211 26.31 10.93 6.77
CA PHE A 211 26.25 11.18 5.33
C PHE A 211 26.27 12.68 4.98
N ASN A 212 26.56 13.55 5.96
CA ASN A 212 26.64 15.00 5.80
C ASN A 212 25.37 15.66 5.22
N PHE A 213 24.19 15.09 5.48
CA PHE A 213 22.93 15.66 4.97
C PHE A 213 22.71 17.11 5.44
N ASP A 214 23.01 17.40 6.72
CA ASP A 214 22.83 18.74 7.30
C ASP A 214 23.73 19.82 6.69
N LYS A 215 24.81 19.41 6.02
CA LYS A 215 25.81 20.30 5.42
C LYS A 215 25.67 20.39 3.90
N ASN A 216 24.88 19.54 3.28
CA ASN A 216 24.74 19.49 1.83
C ASN A 216 23.59 20.41 1.37
N PRO A 217 23.84 21.48 0.60
CA PRO A 217 22.82 22.44 0.20
C PRO A 217 21.75 21.84 -0.73
N LEU A 218 22.02 20.69 -1.36
CA LEU A 218 21.07 19.98 -2.22
C LEU A 218 20.16 19.03 -1.44
N VAL A 219 20.42 18.81 -0.14
CA VAL A 219 19.60 17.99 0.74
C VAL A 219 18.76 18.91 1.63
N SER A 220 17.45 18.82 1.50
CA SER A 220 16.50 19.58 2.33
C SER A 220 15.72 18.64 3.25
N LEU A 221 15.90 18.83 4.56
CA LEU A 221 15.31 18.01 5.62
C LEU A 221 14.15 18.73 6.30
N TYR A 222 12.99 18.06 6.37
CA TYR A 222 11.77 18.59 6.98
C TYR A 222 11.26 17.62 8.04
N PRO A 223 11.65 17.79 9.32
CA PRO A 223 11.12 16.95 10.39
C PRO A 223 9.64 17.28 10.65
N ASN A 224 8.81 16.26 10.85
CA ASN A 224 7.47 16.44 11.39
C ASN A 224 7.55 16.60 12.92
N THR A 225 7.38 17.83 13.39
CA THR A 225 7.52 18.19 14.81
C THR A 225 6.34 17.73 15.68
N LYS A 226 5.28 17.17 15.10
CA LYS A 226 4.10 16.68 15.83
C LYS A 226 4.31 15.23 16.27
N THR A 227 4.73 15.03 17.51
CA THR A 227 5.20 13.72 17.99
C THR A 227 4.13 12.79 18.55
N HIS A 228 2.88 13.24 18.74
CA HIS A 228 1.84 12.39 19.38
C HIS A 228 0.45 12.43 18.74
N THR A 229 0.12 13.50 18.00
CA THR A 229 -1.26 13.76 17.57
C THR A 229 -1.46 13.69 16.06
N ASN A 230 -0.38 13.78 15.27
CA ASN A 230 -0.40 13.72 13.81
C ASN A 230 0.99 13.34 13.29
N LEU A 231 1.26 12.03 13.22
CA LEU A 231 2.54 11.52 12.74
C LEU A 231 2.62 11.65 11.21
N GLN A 232 3.81 11.97 10.68
CA GLN A 232 4.11 11.73 9.26
C GLN A 232 4.30 10.22 9.09
N HIS A 233 3.27 9.49 8.67
CA HIS A 233 3.31 8.03 8.60
C HIS A 233 3.29 7.49 7.16
N LYS A 234 3.37 8.37 6.16
CA LYS A 234 3.59 7.96 4.76
C LYS A 234 4.91 7.22 4.60
N LYS A 235 4.97 6.42 3.55
CA LYS A 235 6.12 5.60 3.15
C LYS A 235 6.22 5.64 1.64
N GLU A 236 6.62 6.80 1.14
CA GLU A 236 6.64 7.07 -0.29
C GLU A 236 7.87 7.87 -0.73
N ILE A 237 8.33 7.56 -1.94
CA ILE A 237 9.43 8.23 -2.63
C ILE A 237 9.01 8.53 -4.08
N ILE A 238 9.38 9.70 -4.57
CA ILE A 238 9.19 10.18 -5.94
C ILE A 238 10.57 10.41 -6.55
N ILE A 239 10.78 9.90 -7.76
CA ILE A 239 12.00 10.10 -8.56
C ILE A 239 11.62 10.87 -9.83
N ASP A 240 12.25 12.03 -10.02
CA ASP A 240 12.14 12.90 -11.21
C ASP A 240 10.70 13.23 -11.62
N GLU A 241 9.76 13.24 -10.67
CA GLU A 241 8.31 13.44 -10.91
C GLU A 241 7.71 12.46 -11.94
N LYS A 242 8.36 11.31 -12.16
CA LYS A 242 7.97 10.30 -13.15
C LYS A 242 7.73 8.94 -12.55
N MET A 243 8.51 8.57 -11.53
CA MET A 243 8.40 7.29 -10.84
C MET A 243 8.04 7.53 -9.38
N ALA A 244 7.08 6.76 -8.88
CA ALA A 244 6.72 6.69 -7.47
C ALA A 244 6.98 5.29 -6.93
N ILE A 245 7.46 5.19 -5.69
CA ILE A 245 7.37 3.97 -4.89
C ILE A 245 6.62 4.32 -3.62
N LEU A 246 5.60 3.55 -3.28
CA LEU A 246 4.79 3.72 -2.08
C LEU A 246 4.31 2.37 -1.54
N GLY A 247 4.00 2.29 -0.25
CA GLY A 247 3.40 1.10 0.31
C GLY A 247 3.54 1.01 1.82
N THR A 248 3.79 -0.21 2.31
CA THR A 248 3.64 -0.53 3.74
C THR A 248 4.93 -0.41 4.54
N ALA A 249 6.11 -0.41 3.89
CA ALA A 249 7.42 -0.52 4.55
C ALA A 249 8.02 0.82 4.98
N ASN A 250 8.56 0.88 6.20
CA ASN A 250 9.53 1.92 6.57
C ASN A 250 10.86 1.67 5.84
N PHE A 251 11.71 2.69 5.72
CA PHE A 251 13.02 2.57 5.08
C PHE A 251 14.09 2.21 6.13
N THR A 252 13.87 1.06 6.78
CA THR A 252 14.74 0.49 7.81
C THR A 252 15.08 -0.95 7.46
N GLN A 253 16.22 -1.45 7.93
CA GLN A 253 16.67 -2.82 7.64
C GLN A 253 15.63 -3.86 8.10
N GLY A 254 15.09 -3.72 9.32
CA GLY A 254 14.08 -4.62 9.85
C GLY A 254 12.81 -4.67 9.00
N ALA A 255 12.31 -3.53 8.52
CA ALA A 255 11.10 -3.49 7.70
C ALA A 255 11.34 -4.03 6.28
N LEU A 256 12.50 -3.74 5.68
CA LEU A 256 12.79 -4.11 4.28
C LEU A 256 13.24 -5.57 4.13
N VAL A 257 13.81 -6.17 5.18
CA VAL A 257 14.35 -7.54 5.14
C VAL A 257 13.57 -8.48 6.07
N GLY A 258 13.32 -8.05 7.30
CA GLY A 258 12.80 -8.91 8.36
C GLY A 258 11.28 -9.08 8.34
N ASP A 259 10.53 -8.04 7.98
CA ASP A 259 9.08 -8.00 8.12
C ASP A 259 8.34 -8.29 6.79
N VAL A 260 7.07 -8.67 6.87
CA VAL A 260 6.19 -8.81 5.70
C VAL A 260 5.70 -7.42 5.29
N ASN A 261 6.01 -7.01 4.06
CA ASN A 261 5.63 -5.72 3.51
C ASN A 261 5.31 -5.82 2.01
N CYS A 262 4.55 -4.86 1.49
CA CYS A 262 4.23 -4.72 0.07
C CYS A 262 4.48 -3.28 -0.37
N LEU A 263 5.34 -3.11 -1.37
CA LEU A 263 5.61 -1.84 -2.04
C LEU A 263 5.12 -1.90 -3.48
N ILE A 264 4.61 -0.78 -3.98
CA ILE A 264 4.20 -0.61 -5.37
C ILE A 264 5.11 0.43 -6.01
N LYS A 265 5.76 0.05 -7.10
CA LYS A 265 6.53 0.96 -7.95
C LYS A 265 5.70 1.28 -9.18
N VAL A 266 5.53 2.57 -9.46
CA VAL A 266 4.63 3.07 -10.50
C VAL A 266 5.34 4.10 -11.36
N LEU A 267 5.26 3.93 -12.69
CA LEU A 267 5.66 4.94 -13.66
C LEU A 267 4.43 5.80 -14.01
N SER A 268 4.25 6.91 -13.30
CA SER A 268 3.12 7.83 -13.51
C SER A 268 3.42 9.24 -12.99
N PRO A 269 3.63 10.22 -13.89
CA PRO A 269 3.74 11.62 -13.51
C PRO A 269 2.49 12.15 -12.80
N GLN A 270 1.31 11.66 -13.17
CA GLN A 270 0.04 12.05 -12.54
C GLN A 270 -0.01 11.61 -11.07
N LEU A 271 0.39 10.37 -10.78
CA LEU A 271 0.49 9.89 -9.40
C LEU A 271 1.54 10.69 -8.61
N CYS A 272 2.71 10.93 -9.21
CA CYS A 272 3.77 11.74 -8.59
C CYS A 272 3.27 13.14 -8.22
N TYR A 273 2.48 13.78 -9.09
CA TYR A 273 1.85 15.06 -8.81
C TYR A 273 0.90 15.00 -7.61
N LEU A 274 -0.01 14.02 -7.57
CA LEU A 274 -0.95 13.84 -6.44
C LEU A 274 -0.21 13.63 -5.11
N MET A 275 0.79 12.75 -5.11
CA MET A 275 1.63 12.47 -3.93
C MET A 275 2.39 13.71 -3.48
N LYS A 276 3.04 14.44 -4.41
CA LYS A 276 3.77 15.68 -4.13
C LYS A 276 2.86 16.70 -3.43
N GLN A 277 1.64 16.89 -3.96
CA GLN A 277 0.66 17.86 -3.46
C GLN A 277 -0.15 17.38 -2.23
N ASN A 278 0.05 16.15 -1.74
CA ASN A 278 -0.81 15.55 -0.71
C ASN A 278 -2.31 15.58 -1.07
N ARG A 279 -2.62 15.39 -2.35
CA ARG A 279 -3.98 15.49 -2.87
C ARG A 279 -4.51 14.10 -3.24
N SER A 280 -5.70 13.77 -2.76
CA SER A 280 -6.44 12.60 -3.23
C SER A 280 -6.96 12.82 -4.65
N GLY A 281 -6.93 11.79 -5.47
CA GLY A 281 -7.41 11.88 -6.85
C GLY A 281 -7.20 10.59 -7.63
N ASP A 282 -7.74 10.59 -8.85
CA ASP A 282 -7.58 9.50 -9.81
C ASP A 282 -6.30 9.70 -10.63
N CYS A 283 -5.65 8.60 -10.98
CA CYS A 283 -4.55 8.58 -11.93
C CYS A 283 -4.76 7.48 -12.97
N LEU A 284 -4.58 7.83 -14.25
CA LEU A 284 -4.64 6.88 -15.35
C LEU A 284 -3.26 6.25 -15.53
N ILE A 285 -3.14 4.95 -15.29
CA ILE A 285 -1.88 4.22 -15.45
C ILE A 285 -2.09 3.12 -16.48
N GLY A 286 -1.56 3.35 -17.68
CA GLY A 286 -1.93 2.58 -18.86
C GLY A 286 -3.41 2.76 -19.18
N ARG A 287 -4.21 1.71 -18.99
CA ARG A 287 -5.68 1.73 -19.18
C ARG A 287 -6.47 1.66 -17.87
N ARG A 288 -5.79 1.68 -16.72
CA ARG A 288 -6.40 1.50 -15.41
C ARG A 288 -6.61 2.85 -14.72
N HIS A 289 -7.83 3.08 -14.26
CA HIS A 289 -8.16 4.20 -13.38
C HIS A 289 -7.81 3.81 -11.93
N CYS A 290 -6.61 4.16 -11.51
CA CYS A 290 -6.17 3.96 -10.13
C CYS A 290 -6.57 5.15 -9.26
N ARG A 291 -6.73 4.91 -7.96
CA ARG A 291 -7.10 5.94 -6.98
C ARG A 291 -5.98 6.12 -5.97
N TYR A 292 -5.51 7.35 -5.78
CA TYR A 292 -4.63 7.70 -4.65
C TYR A 292 -5.42 8.51 -3.63
N LEU A 293 -5.33 8.12 -2.36
CA LEU A 293 -5.92 8.85 -1.25
C LEU A 293 -4.81 9.34 -0.33
N SER A 294 -4.72 10.65 -0.14
CA SER A 294 -3.84 11.29 0.84
C SER A 294 -4.65 11.60 2.10
N LEU A 295 -4.34 10.93 3.20
CA LEU A 295 -5.08 11.02 4.45
C LEU A 295 -4.31 11.87 5.45
N TYR A 296 -5.05 12.68 6.21
CA TYR A 296 -4.50 13.55 7.24
C TYR A 296 -5.64 14.03 8.14
N ARG A 297 -5.28 14.63 9.28
CA ARG A 297 -6.27 15.23 10.19
C ARG A 297 -7.17 16.23 9.47
N SER A 298 -8.49 16.04 9.60
CA SER A 298 -9.51 16.85 8.91
C SER A 298 -9.46 16.75 7.38
N GLY A 299 -8.76 15.74 6.86
CA GLY A 299 -8.73 15.39 5.45
C GLY A 299 -9.86 14.42 5.07
N PRO A 300 -9.79 13.82 3.88
CA PRO A 300 -10.80 12.87 3.42
C PRO A 300 -10.82 11.60 4.27
N ASP A 301 -12.03 11.06 4.51
CA ASP A 301 -12.22 9.76 5.13
C ASP A 301 -12.21 8.65 4.07
N ALA A 302 -11.28 7.70 4.20
CA ALA A 302 -11.16 6.56 3.29
C ALA A 302 -12.08 5.39 3.65
N VAL A 303 -12.64 5.37 4.87
CA VAL A 303 -13.46 4.25 5.35
C VAL A 303 -14.65 3.95 4.43
N PRO A 304 -15.43 4.94 3.95
CA PRO A 304 -16.55 4.67 3.05
C PRO A 304 -16.12 4.03 1.73
N GLU A 305 -15.00 4.45 1.16
CA GLU A 305 -14.49 3.93 -0.12
C GLU A 305 -14.00 2.48 0.03
N ILE A 306 -13.29 2.17 1.13
CA ILE A 306 -12.90 0.78 1.45
C ILE A 306 -14.13 -0.12 1.61
N ILE A 307 -15.14 0.34 2.37
CA ILE A 307 -16.39 -0.40 2.56
C ILE A 307 -17.08 -0.63 1.21
N GLN A 308 -17.11 0.36 0.33
CA GLN A 308 -17.70 0.21 -1.00
C GLN A 308 -17.01 -0.89 -1.82
N HIS A 309 -15.68 -1.02 -1.74
CA HIS A 309 -14.96 -2.12 -2.38
C HIS A 309 -15.30 -3.48 -1.75
N ILE A 310 -15.35 -3.56 -0.42
CA ILE A 310 -15.72 -4.79 0.30
C ILE A 310 -17.16 -5.22 0.00
N ASP A 311 -18.10 -4.29 -0.08
CA ASP A 311 -19.51 -4.58 -0.36
C ASP A 311 -19.74 -5.00 -1.83
N LYS A 312 -18.86 -4.61 -2.75
CA LYS A 312 -18.89 -5.05 -4.15
C LYS A 312 -18.27 -6.42 -4.38
N ALA A 313 -17.48 -6.94 -3.43
CA ALA A 313 -16.76 -8.21 -3.56
C ALA A 313 -17.71 -9.37 -3.89
N LYS A 314 -17.27 -10.26 -4.79
CA LYS A 314 -18.06 -11.39 -5.29
C LYS A 314 -17.49 -12.75 -4.90
N HIS A 315 -16.17 -12.89 -4.79
CA HIS A 315 -15.55 -14.20 -4.60
C HIS A 315 -14.64 -14.24 -3.39
N THR A 316 -13.67 -13.32 -3.30
CA THR A 316 -12.61 -13.40 -2.28
C THR A 316 -12.20 -12.06 -1.73
N ILE A 317 -11.95 -12.00 -0.42
CA ILE A 317 -11.27 -10.92 0.27
C ILE A 317 -10.13 -11.51 1.08
N ARG A 318 -8.90 -11.07 0.80
CA ARG A 318 -7.69 -11.45 1.53
C ARG A 318 -7.06 -10.19 2.11
N LEU A 319 -7.03 -10.08 3.44
CA LEU A 319 -6.58 -8.89 4.15
C LEU A 319 -5.37 -9.20 5.03
N ALA A 320 -4.21 -8.61 4.72
CA ALA A 320 -3.03 -8.60 5.57
C ALA A 320 -2.87 -7.21 6.19
N MET A 321 -3.00 -7.11 7.51
CA MET A 321 -3.08 -5.82 8.20
C MET A 321 -2.33 -5.80 9.52
N PHE A 322 -1.41 -4.85 9.68
CA PHE A 322 -0.67 -4.68 10.93
C PHE A 322 -1.61 -4.33 12.10
N ILE A 323 -2.47 -3.30 11.95
CA ILE A 323 -3.51 -2.97 12.93
C ILE A 323 -4.87 -2.89 12.23
N LEU A 324 -5.79 -3.76 12.64
CA LEU A 324 -7.18 -3.79 12.18
C LEU A 324 -8.13 -3.58 13.37
N SER A 325 -8.58 -2.34 13.55
CA SER A 325 -9.48 -1.96 14.64
C SER A 325 -10.59 -1.00 14.23
N GLN A 326 -10.79 -0.79 12.93
CA GLN A 326 -11.89 0.05 12.44
C GLN A 326 -13.20 -0.74 12.35
N GLN A 327 -14.11 -0.44 13.28
CA GLN A 327 -15.36 -1.18 13.48
C GLN A 327 -16.20 -1.32 12.21
N ASP A 328 -16.37 -0.25 11.43
CA ASP A 328 -17.24 -0.28 10.25
C ASP A 328 -16.67 -1.12 9.11
N ILE A 329 -15.33 -1.18 9.01
CA ILE A 329 -14.65 -2.07 8.07
C ILE A 329 -14.80 -3.53 8.51
N ILE A 330 -14.62 -3.84 9.80
CA ILE A 330 -14.81 -5.20 10.31
C ILE A 330 -16.25 -5.67 10.09
N ARG A 331 -17.25 -4.81 10.35
CA ARG A 331 -18.66 -5.10 10.02
C ARG A 331 -18.87 -5.33 8.52
N ALA A 332 -18.17 -4.59 7.65
CA ALA A 332 -18.27 -4.80 6.21
C ALA A 332 -17.67 -6.13 5.77
N LEU A 333 -16.53 -6.54 6.34
CA LEU A 333 -15.92 -7.84 6.10
C LEU A 333 -16.86 -8.99 6.53
N ASP A 334 -17.45 -8.87 7.71
CA ASP A 334 -18.44 -9.80 8.24
C ASP A 334 -19.72 -9.87 7.38
N ARG A 335 -20.23 -8.71 6.90
CA ARG A 335 -21.31 -8.69 5.89
C ARG A 335 -20.90 -9.42 4.61
N ALA A 336 -19.68 -9.20 4.11
CA ALA A 336 -19.20 -9.91 2.91
C ALA A 336 -19.11 -11.41 3.13
N HIS A 337 -18.60 -11.83 4.28
CA HIS A 337 -18.52 -13.24 4.64
C HIS A 337 -19.89 -13.91 4.67
N ARG A 338 -20.89 -13.30 5.32
CA ARG A 338 -22.26 -13.82 5.36
C ARG A 338 -22.95 -13.89 4.00
N ARG A 339 -22.51 -13.08 3.01
CA ARG A 339 -22.97 -13.18 1.61
C ARG A 339 -22.34 -14.36 0.86
N GLY A 340 -21.44 -15.12 1.47
CA GLY A 340 -20.71 -16.23 0.86
C GLY A 340 -19.37 -15.85 0.23
N VAL A 341 -18.89 -14.61 0.42
CA VAL A 341 -17.53 -14.22 0.00
C VAL A 341 -16.51 -14.92 0.90
N LYS A 342 -15.48 -15.51 0.32
CA LYS A 342 -14.38 -16.09 1.11
C LYS A 342 -13.53 -14.97 1.70
N VAL A 343 -13.66 -14.74 3.00
CA VAL A 343 -12.89 -13.71 3.74
C VAL A 343 -11.83 -14.40 4.59
N GLU A 344 -10.57 -14.01 4.39
CA GLU A 344 -9.42 -14.49 5.17
C GLU A 344 -8.61 -13.27 5.63
N ILE A 345 -8.19 -13.27 6.90
CA ILE A 345 -7.48 -12.13 7.50
C ILE A 345 -6.20 -12.62 8.17
N ILE A 346 -5.06 -11.97 7.89
CA ILE A 346 -3.81 -12.13 8.61
C ILE A 346 -3.49 -10.81 9.32
N VAL A 347 -3.22 -10.87 10.61
CA VAL A 347 -2.83 -9.70 11.43
C VAL A 347 -1.48 -9.94 12.12
N ASP A 348 -0.86 -8.85 12.56
CA ASP A 348 0.35 -8.96 13.36
C ASP A 348 0.05 -9.60 14.72
N THR A 349 0.95 -10.48 15.15
CA THR A 349 0.88 -11.17 16.45
C THR A 349 0.57 -10.17 17.58
N HIS A 350 1.25 -9.03 17.64
CA HIS A 350 1.09 -8.10 18.76
C HIS A 350 -0.22 -7.29 18.72
N GLN A 351 -0.95 -7.33 17.59
CA GLN A 351 -2.13 -6.49 17.35
C GLN A 351 -3.42 -7.32 17.22
N ARG A 352 -3.32 -8.65 17.29
CA ARG A 352 -4.41 -9.59 16.96
C ARG A 352 -5.62 -9.53 17.89
N LYS A 353 -5.40 -9.24 19.18
CA LYS A 353 -6.45 -9.37 20.21
C LYS A 353 -7.67 -8.49 19.91
N THR A 354 -7.43 -7.23 19.56
CA THR A 354 -8.50 -6.27 19.27
C THR A 354 -9.37 -6.75 18.11
N THR A 355 -8.75 -7.20 17.01
CA THR A 355 -9.47 -7.75 15.86
C THR A 355 -10.27 -9.00 16.22
N PHE A 356 -9.66 -9.92 16.98
CA PHE A 356 -10.31 -11.15 17.43
C PHE A 356 -11.56 -10.86 18.28
N ASP A 357 -11.45 -9.96 19.27
CA ASP A 357 -12.56 -9.59 20.14
C ASP A 357 -13.70 -8.94 19.34
N MET A 358 -13.37 -8.04 18.38
CA MET A 358 -14.37 -7.37 17.55
C MET A 358 -15.14 -8.36 16.66
N LEU A 359 -14.49 -9.36 16.08
CA LEU A 359 -15.15 -10.40 15.29
C LEU A 359 -15.97 -11.35 16.16
N LYS A 360 -15.45 -11.72 17.34
CA LYS A 360 -16.18 -12.54 18.32
C LYS A 360 -17.47 -11.85 18.77
N ASN A 361 -17.43 -10.54 19.02
CA ASN A 361 -18.60 -9.74 19.39
C ASN A 361 -19.65 -9.63 18.27
N LEU A 362 -19.25 -9.87 17.01
CA LEU A 362 -20.17 -9.96 15.87
C LEU A 362 -20.69 -11.39 15.64
N HIS A 363 -20.29 -12.36 16.45
CA HIS A 363 -20.54 -13.79 16.21
C HIS A 363 -20.10 -14.22 14.80
N SER A 364 -18.99 -13.65 14.31
CA SER A 364 -18.42 -13.95 13.01
C SER A 364 -17.56 -15.21 13.07
N ASP A 365 -17.65 -16.04 12.03
CA ASP A 365 -16.85 -17.25 11.81
C ASP A 365 -15.70 -17.04 10.79
N ILE A 366 -15.42 -15.80 10.40
CA ILE A 366 -14.26 -15.43 9.58
C ILE A 366 -12.97 -16.02 10.19
N LYS A 367 -12.19 -16.71 9.34
CA LYS A 367 -10.87 -17.22 9.70
C LYS A 367 -9.86 -16.09 9.80
N ILE A 368 -9.21 -16.00 10.96
CA ILE A 368 -8.16 -15.03 11.25
C ILE A 368 -6.87 -15.74 11.67
N PHE A 369 -5.74 -15.20 11.23
CA PHE A 369 -4.42 -15.79 11.44
C PHE A 369 -3.46 -14.74 12.00
N GLU A 370 -2.49 -15.18 12.82
CA GLU A 370 -1.35 -14.38 13.26
C GLU A 370 -0.07 -14.88 12.59
N GLY A 371 0.78 -13.96 12.13
CA GLY A 371 2.11 -14.33 11.61
C GLY A 371 3.06 -14.70 12.74
N THR A 372 3.54 -15.95 12.78
CA THR A 372 4.32 -16.51 13.89
C THR A 372 5.79 -16.78 13.55
N SER A 373 6.16 -16.77 12.26
CA SER A 373 7.54 -17.09 11.82
C SER A 373 7.99 -16.29 10.58
N CYS A 374 7.40 -15.13 10.32
CA CYS A 374 7.67 -14.28 9.14
C CYS A 374 8.24 -12.88 9.46
N GLY A 375 8.65 -12.64 10.70
CA GLY A 375 8.84 -11.31 11.27
C GLY A 375 7.51 -10.65 11.62
N ARG A 376 7.45 -9.31 11.68
CA ARG A 376 6.16 -8.62 11.86
C ARG A 376 5.33 -8.74 10.59
N VAL A 377 4.01 -8.86 10.73
CA VAL A 377 3.08 -8.66 9.61
C VAL A 377 2.87 -7.16 9.44
N HIS A 378 3.91 -6.44 9.03
CA HIS A 378 3.87 -4.98 8.85
C HIS A 378 3.19 -4.57 7.52
N CYS A 379 2.33 -5.42 6.98
CA CYS A 379 1.59 -5.18 5.75
C CYS A 379 0.28 -4.43 6.03
N LYS A 380 -0.19 -3.65 5.06
CA LYS A 380 -1.52 -3.02 5.03
C LYS A 380 -2.07 -3.17 3.62
N MET A 381 -2.49 -4.39 3.29
CA MET A 381 -2.87 -4.81 1.96
C MET A 381 -4.19 -5.59 2.00
N CYS A 382 -5.12 -5.21 1.14
CA CYS A 382 -6.37 -5.94 0.92
C CYS A 382 -6.54 -6.27 -0.55
N ILE A 383 -6.71 -7.55 -0.85
CA ILE A 383 -6.99 -8.07 -2.20
C ILE A 383 -8.46 -8.44 -2.24
N ILE A 384 -9.23 -7.75 -3.09
CA ILE A 384 -10.67 -7.92 -3.25
C ILE A 384 -10.93 -8.30 -4.70
N ASP A 385 -11.22 -9.58 -4.94
CA ASP A 385 -11.30 -10.15 -6.29
C ASP A 385 -10.07 -9.75 -7.15
N SER A 386 -10.26 -8.86 -8.14
CA SER A 386 -9.19 -8.31 -9.00
C SER A 386 -8.80 -6.87 -8.65
N THR A 387 -8.93 -6.46 -7.39
CA THR A 387 -8.60 -5.10 -6.91
C THR A 387 -7.64 -5.18 -5.72
N LEU A 388 -6.59 -4.36 -5.74
CA LEU A 388 -5.66 -4.18 -4.63
C LEU A 388 -5.94 -2.85 -3.93
N ILE A 389 -6.04 -2.86 -2.61
CA ILE A 389 -5.95 -1.67 -1.76
C ILE A 389 -4.67 -1.82 -0.93
N VAL A 390 -3.73 -0.87 -1.05
CA VAL A 390 -2.44 -0.92 -0.35
C VAL A 390 -1.98 0.48 0.02
N GLY A 391 -1.23 0.64 1.10
CA GLY A 391 -0.68 1.95 1.47
C GLY A 391 -0.02 1.94 2.83
N SER A 392 0.16 3.12 3.40
CA SER A 392 0.79 3.27 4.71
C SER A 392 -0.19 3.14 5.89
N ALA A 393 -1.48 3.37 5.64
CA ALA A 393 -2.51 3.47 6.67
C ALA A 393 -2.85 2.12 7.31
N ASN A 394 -2.70 2.05 8.63
CA ASN A 394 -3.37 1.05 9.45
C ASN A 394 -4.89 1.28 9.40
N TRP A 395 -5.69 0.22 9.41
CA TRP A 395 -7.16 0.31 9.39
C TRP A 395 -7.70 0.53 10.81
N SER A 396 -7.43 1.73 11.33
CA SER A 396 -7.81 2.21 12.66
C SER A 396 -8.20 3.68 12.60
N LYS A 397 -8.91 4.17 13.62
CA LYS A 397 -9.28 5.59 13.74
C LYS A 397 -8.06 6.52 13.62
N LYS A 398 -6.93 6.15 14.22
CA LYS A 398 -5.70 6.95 14.17
C LYS A 398 -5.06 6.96 12.79
N GLY A 399 -5.05 5.82 12.09
CA GLY A 399 -4.57 5.72 10.72
C GLY A 399 -5.40 6.58 9.76
N PHE A 400 -6.73 6.53 9.86
CA PHE A 400 -7.58 7.29 8.93
C PHE A 400 -7.68 8.79 9.24
N LEU A 401 -7.78 9.18 10.52
CA LEU A 401 -8.22 10.54 10.89
C LEU A 401 -7.17 11.39 11.60
N HIS A 402 -6.01 10.83 11.96
CA HIS A 402 -5.01 11.55 12.76
C HIS A 402 -3.65 11.62 12.11
N ASN A 403 -3.10 10.48 11.68
CA ASN A 403 -1.82 10.43 11.01
C ASN A 403 -1.91 10.99 9.59
N THR A 404 -0.78 11.46 9.07
CA THR A 404 -0.61 11.70 7.65
C THR A 404 -0.23 10.39 6.98
N GLU A 405 -1.12 9.85 6.15
CA GLU A 405 -1.03 8.50 5.56
C GLU A 405 -1.42 8.53 4.08
N ASN A 406 -1.29 7.39 3.42
CA ASN A 406 -1.83 7.20 2.08
C ASN A 406 -2.51 5.83 1.91
N LEU A 407 -3.36 5.76 0.89
CA LEU A 407 -3.84 4.52 0.28
C LEU A 407 -3.75 4.65 -1.24
N PHE A 408 -3.59 3.51 -1.89
CA PHE A 408 -3.56 3.38 -3.33
C PHE A 408 -4.42 2.18 -3.74
N ILE A 409 -5.40 2.43 -4.60
CA ILE A 409 -6.35 1.43 -5.08
C ILE A 409 -6.07 1.16 -6.55
N ILE A 410 -5.80 -0.11 -6.85
CA ILE A 410 -5.44 -0.59 -8.17
C ILE A 410 -6.49 -1.62 -8.60
N PRO A 411 -7.45 -1.23 -9.46
CA PRO A 411 -8.42 -2.17 -9.99
C PRO A 411 -7.85 -2.95 -11.19
N GLN A 412 -8.58 -3.97 -11.62
CA GLN A 412 -8.30 -4.75 -12.83
C GLN A 412 -6.87 -5.31 -12.85
N LEU A 413 -6.48 -5.94 -11.75
CA LEU A 413 -5.21 -6.65 -11.66
C LEU A 413 -5.14 -7.75 -12.73
N SER A 414 -4.02 -7.79 -13.44
CA SER A 414 -3.68 -8.86 -14.37
C SER A 414 -3.44 -10.18 -13.64
N SER A 415 -3.50 -11.30 -14.36
CA SER A 415 -3.22 -12.63 -13.79
C SER A 415 -1.81 -12.72 -13.19
N GLN A 416 -0.83 -12.00 -13.76
CA GLN A 416 0.53 -11.96 -13.22
C GLN A 416 0.59 -11.18 -11.90
N GLU A 417 -0.06 -10.01 -11.82
CA GLU A 417 -0.14 -9.24 -10.58
C GLU A 417 -0.88 -10.02 -9.48
N LEU A 418 -1.98 -10.70 -9.83
CA LEU A 418 -2.72 -11.58 -8.91
C LEU A 418 -1.86 -12.75 -8.43
N ALA A 419 -1.02 -13.33 -9.29
CA ALA A 419 -0.12 -14.41 -8.91
C ALA A 419 0.97 -13.93 -7.94
N LEU A 420 1.52 -12.73 -8.13
CA LEU A 420 2.46 -12.12 -7.18
C LEU A 420 1.79 -11.85 -5.83
N LEU A 421 0.61 -11.24 -5.82
CA LEU A 421 -0.14 -10.97 -4.59
C LEU A 421 -0.54 -12.25 -3.85
N SER A 422 -0.92 -13.28 -4.61
CA SER A 422 -1.21 -14.61 -4.05
C SER A 422 0.04 -15.24 -3.45
N ARG A 423 1.22 -15.06 -4.07
CA ARG A 423 2.48 -15.54 -3.48
C ARG A 423 2.82 -14.84 -2.17
N ILE A 424 2.64 -13.53 -2.09
CA ILE A 424 2.79 -12.78 -0.82
C ILE A 424 1.85 -13.38 0.25
N TRP A 425 0.58 -13.56 -0.11
CA TRP A 425 -0.42 -14.12 0.77
C TRP A 425 -0.07 -15.53 1.24
N ASP A 426 0.18 -16.45 0.30
CA ASP A 426 0.38 -17.87 0.59
C ASP A 426 1.65 -18.09 1.41
N GLN A 427 2.73 -17.34 1.14
CA GLN A 427 3.95 -17.40 1.96
C GLN A 427 3.75 -16.82 3.36
N THR A 428 3.01 -15.72 3.48
CA THR A 428 2.67 -15.17 4.80
C THR A 428 1.82 -16.17 5.59
N LEU A 429 0.81 -16.75 4.95
CA LEU A 429 -0.09 -17.72 5.55
C LEU A 429 0.65 -19.00 5.98
N ALA A 430 1.62 -19.48 5.19
CA ALA A 430 2.45 -20.64 5.54
C ALA A 430 3.28 -20.43 6.83
N HIS A 431 3.56 -19.18 7.19
CA HIS A 431 4.27 -18.79 8.41
C HIS A 431 3.31 -18.22 9.47
N SER A 432 2.02 -18.51 9.35
CA SER A 432 0.96 -18.03 10.25
C SER A 432 0.21 -19.17 10.92
N GLU A 433 -0.37 -18.89 12.07
CA GLU A 433 -1.22 -19.81 12.83
C GLU A 433 -2.65 -19.23 12.95
N PRO A 434 -3.71 -20.07 12.95
CA PRO A 434 -5.04 -19.60 13.27
C PRO A 434 -5.09 -18.96 14.66
N ILE A 435 -5.78 -17.83 14.81
CA ILE A 435 -5.99 -17.22 16.13
C ILE A 435 -7.19 -17.90 16.77
N THR A 436 -7.03 -18.33 18.01
CA THR A 436 -8.05 -19.04 18.79
C THR A 436 -8.21 -18.37 20.17
N PRO A 437 -9.32 -18.63 20.90
CA PRO A 437 -9.46 -18.14 22.27
C PRO A 437 -8.28 -18.52 23.18
N GLU A 438 -7.64 -19.66 22.93
CA GLU A 438 -6.53 -20.20 23.73
C GLU A 438 -5.21 -19.48 23.45
N ASN A 439 -4.96 -19.07 22.20
CA ASN A 439 -3.68 -18.47 21.83
C ASN A 439 -3.71 -16.93 21.79
N VAL A 440 -4.88 -16.27 21.73
CA VAL A 440 -4.98 -14.81 21.48
C VAL A 440 -4.29 -13.93 22.52
N THR A 441 -4.07 -14.42 23.75
CA THR A 441 -3.43 -13.69 24.84
C THR A 441 -1.94 -14.04 25.03
N ILE A 442 -1.43 -15.06 24.32
CA ILE A 442 -0.04 -15.51 24.44
C ILE A 442 0.91 -14.41 23.98
N LYS A 443 1.87 -14.03 24.83
CA LYS A 443 2.91 -13.07 24.44
C LYS A 443 4.01 -13.80 23.69
N ARG A 444 4.32 -13.34 22.47
CA ARG A 444 5.47 -13.80 21.68
C ARG A 444 6.52 -12.69 21.63
N SER A 445 7.79 -13.02 21.52
CA SER A 445 8.87 -12.03 21.35
C SER A 445 9.16 -11.82 19.87
N LEU A 446 9.66 -10.64 19.48
CA LEU A 446 10.03 -10.39 18.09
C LEU A 446 11.10 -11.37 17.59
N ALA A 447 12.03 -11.77 18.46
CA ALA A 447 13.05 -12.78 18.16
C ALA A 447 12.44 -14.13 17.78
N SER A 448 11.37 -14.56 18.46
CA SER A 448 10.66 -15.80 18.12
C SER A 448 9.87 -15.73 16.80
N LEU A 449 9.57 -14.52 16.31
CA LEU A 449 8.76 -14.33 15.10
C LEU A 449 9.61 -14.30 13.84
N ARG A 450 10.92 -14.09 13.92
CA ARG A 450 11.80 -14.10 12.75
C ARG A 450 12.18 -15.55 12.39
N PRO A 451 12.26 -15.90 11.10
CA PRO A 451 12.83 -17.18 10.70
C PRO A 451 14.20 -17.35 11.35
N LEU A 452 14.48 -18.52 11.91
CA LEU A 452 15.83 -18.86 12.35
C LEU A 452 16.75 -18.77 11.13
N HIS A 453 17.57 -17.72 11.05
CA HIS A 453 18.63 -17.67 10.07
C HIS A 453 19.59 -18.82 10.39
N LEU A 454 19.69 -19.81 9.49
CA LEU A 454 20.92 -20.58 9.37
C LEU A 454 22.05 -19.56 9.20
N PRO A 455 23.14 -19.64 9.97
CA PRO A 455 24.19 -18.64 9.95
C PRO A 455 24.82 -18.63 8.55
N THR A 456 24.40 -17.70 7.72
CA THR A 456 25.24 -17.23 6.61
C THR A 456 26.38 -16.48 7.27
N SER A 457 27.60 -16.95 7.01
CA SER A 457 28.85 -16.46 7.56
C SER A 457 29.11 -15.00 7.21
N PHE A 458 28.43 -14.08 7.86
CA PHE A 458 28.88 -12.70 8.06
C PHE A 458 28.37 -12.30 9.44
N SER A 459 29.32 -12.23 10.36
CA SER A 459 29.17 -11.65 11.69
C SER A 459 28.74 -10.20 11.52
N ASP A 460 27.57 -9.86 12.05
CA ASP A 460 27.30 -8.52 12.56
C ASP A 460 26.43 -8.69 13.80
N THR A 461 27.12 -8.88 14.92
CA THR A 461 26.64 -8.47 16.24
C THR A 461 26.62 -6.95 16.28
N GLU A 462 25.48 -6.33 16.58
CA GLU A 462 25.34 -5.23 17.56
C GLU A 462 23.89 -4.68 17.58
N ASP A 463 23.27 -4.87 18.75
CA ASP A 463 22.18 -4.17 19.47
C ASP A 463 20.98 -3.51 18.75
#